data_AF-A0A9D4LM57-F1
#
_entry.id   AF-A0A9D4LM57-F1
#
_cell.length_a   1.000
_cell.length_b   1.000
_cell.length_c   1.000
_cell.angle_alpha   90.00
_cell.angle_beta   90.00
_cell.angle_gamma   90.00
#
_symmetry.space_group_name_H-M   'P 1'
#
loop_
_entity.id
_entity.type
_entity.pdbx_description
1 polymer ?
#
loop_
_entity_poly.entity_id
_entity_poly.type
_entity_poly.pdbx_seq_one_letter_code
_entity_poly.pdbx_strand_id
1 'polypeptide(L)'
;MIRFQELAPEISKGVPFPQFAQAIGFGLTAVVLIPIPVMFLWKFYIATGNFHERMRTITTPDKTWGPDDGSMKNRLTTNGLNMVANYGIDNPAVVVNGDDYTKL
;
A
#
# COMPACT_ATOMS: atom_id res chain seq x y z
N MET A 1 -11.69 -7.00 -33.65
CA MET A 1 -10.42 -6.26 -33.58
C MET A 1 -10.74 -4.84 -33.13
N ILE A 2 -10.65 -4.56 -31.83
CA ILE A 2 -10.97 -3.24 -31.27
C ILE A 2 -9.79 -2.33 -31.59
N ARG A 3 -9.99 -1.35 -32.48
CA ARG A 3 -9.01 -0.27 -32.67
C ARG A 3 -9.27 0.75 -31.58
N PHE A 4 -8.36 0.84 -30.61
CA PHE A 4 -8.24 2.02 -29.78
C PHE A 4 -7.82 3.16 -30.72
N GLN A 5 -8.79 3.89 -31.27
CA GLN A 5 -8.49 5.20 -31.86
C GLN A 5 -8.13 6.11 -30.71
N GLU A 6 -6.84 6.15 -30.38
CA GLU A 6 -6.26 7.16 -29.51
C GLU A 6 -6.59 8.52 -30.13
N LEU A 7 -7.62 9.18 -29.60
CA LEU A 7 -7.80 10.61 -29.79
C LEU A 7 -6.55 11.24 -29.21
N ALA A 8 -5.60 11.59 -30.09
CA ALA A 8 -4.41 12.31 -29.68
C ALA A 8 -4.87 13.50 -28.83
N PRO A 9 -4.26 13.73 -27.65
CA PRO A 9 -4.70 14.82 -26.79
C PRO A 9 -4.71 16.11 -27.61
N GLU A 10 -5.81 16.86 -27.56
CA GLU A 10 -5.95 18.11 -28.28
C GLU A 10 -5.76 19.27 -27.31
N ILE A 11 -4.95 20.27 -27.68
CA ILE A 11 -4.79 21.50 -26.89
C ILE A 11 -6.08 22.34 -26.94
N SER A 12 -6.72 22.32 -28.12
CA SER A 12 -7.98 22.98 -28.46
C SER A 12 -8.62 22.18 -29.59
N LYS A 13 -9.93 22.36 -29.86
CA LYS A 13 -10.67 21.61 -30.88
C LYS A 13 -9.90 21.57 -32.21
N GLY A 14 -9.43 20.39 -32.61
CA GLY A 14 -8.71 20.15 -33.86
C GLY A 14 -7.22 20.53 -33.87
N VAL A 15 -6.64 20.95 -32.73
CA VAL A 15 -5.21 21.26 -32.61
C VAL A 15 -4.52 20.16 -31.80
N PRO A 16 -3.78 19.24 -32.46
CA PRO A 16 -3.13 18.13 -31.78
C PRO A 16 -1.99 18.61 -30.87
N PHE A 17 -1.81 17.93 -29.72
CA PHE A 17 -0.64 18.15 -28.87
C PHE A 17 0.63 17.81 -29.64
N PRO A 18 1.69 18.63 -29.57
CA PRO A 18 2.93 18.31 -30.26
C PRO A 18 3.53 17.03 -29.70
N GLN A 19 4.09 16.20 -30.58
CA GLN A 19 4.61 14.86 -30.23
C GLN A 19 5.67 14.92 -29.12
N PHE A 20 6.51 15.95 -29.10
CA PHE A 20 7.54 16.10 -28.06
C PHE A 20 6.92 16.25 -26.67
N ALA A 21 5.79 16.93 -26.54
CA ALA A 21 5.18 17.19 -25.24
C ALA A 21 4.39 15.96 -24.75
N GLN A 22 3.85 15.16 -25.67
CA GLN A 22 3.32 13.83 -25.34
C GLN A 22 4.45 12.91 -24.82
N ALA A 23 5.60 12.91 -25.50
CA ALA A 23 6.76 12.12 -25.06
C ALA A 23 7.27 12.54 -23.67
N ILE A 24 7.28 13.85 -23.36
CA ILE A 24 7.62 14.34 -22.02
C ILE A 24 6.61 13.84 -20.97
N GLY A 25 5.31 13.88 -21.28
CA GLY A 25 4.27 13.34 -20.40
C GLY A 25 4.50 11.86 -20.08
N PHE A 26 4.71 11.03 -21.09
CA PHE A 26 5.05 9.62 -20.91
C PHE A 26 6.36 9.43 -20.16
N GLY A 27 7.36 10.27 -20.39
CA GLY A 27 8.62 10.27 -19.66
C GLY A 27 8.43 10.49 -18.15
N LEU A 28 7.65 11.51 -17.78
CA LEU A 28 7.31 11.78 -16.38
C LEU A 28 6.54 10.62 -15.74
N THR A 29 5.56 10.05 -16.45
CA THR A 29 4.83 8.86 -15.99
C THR A 29 5.76 7.67 -15.79
N ALA A 30 6.66 7.42 -16.73
CA ALA A 30 7.62 6.33 -16.67
C ALA A 30 8.57 6.47 -15.47
N VAL A 31 9.05 7.68 -15.17
CA VAL A 31 9.94 7.93 -14.02
C VAL A 31 9.29 7.53 -12.69
N VAL A 32 7.98 7.73 -12.54
CA VAL A 32 7.27 7.38 -11.29
C VAL A 32 6.85 5.91 -11.27
N LEU A 33 6.45 5.33 -12.42
CA LEU A 33 5.92 3.97 -12.47
C LEU A 33 7.00 2.89 -12.59
N ILE A 34 8.11 3.14 -13.31
CA ILE A 34 9.18 2.14 -13.53
C ILE A 34 9.88 1.68 -12.24
N PRO A 35 10.12 2.52 -11.21
CA PRO A 35 10.77 2.08 -9.98
C PRO A 35 10.04 0.94 -9.27
N ILE A 36 8.71 0.88 -9.35
CA ILE A 36 7.89 -0.15 -8.67
C ILE A 36 8.24 -1.57 -9.17
N PRO A 37 8.07 -1.91 -10.46
CA PRO A 37 8.43 -3.23 -10.97
C PRO A 37 9.95 -3.49 -10.90
N VAL A 38 10.79 -2.47 -11.04
CA VAL A 38 12.26 -2.63 -10.90
C VAL A 38 12.61 -3.09 -9.48
N MET A 39 12.07 -2.42 -8.45
CA MET A 39 12.29 -2.80 -7.05
C MET A 39 11.70 -4.17 -6.74
N PHE A 40 10.53 -4.51 -7.29
CA PHE A 40 9.92 -5.82 -7.14
C PHE A 40 10.82 -6.93 -7.70
N LEU A 41 11.29 -6.79 -8.94
CA LEU A 41 12.19 -7.75 -9.57
C LEU A 41 13.50 -7.86 -8.81
N TRP A 42 14.09 -6.73 -8.40
CA TRP A 42 15.33 -6.73 -7.64
C TRP A 42 15.21 -7.49 -6.32
N LYS A 43 14.15 -7.23 -5.54
CA LYS A 43 13.88 -7.99 -4.30
C LYS A 43 13.60 -9.47 -4.57
N PHE A 44 12.89 -9.79 -5.65
CA PHE A 44 12.59 -11.17 -6.03
C PHE A 44 13.84 -11.96 -6.45
N TYR A 45 14.81 -11.32 -7.12
CA TYR A 45 16.08 -11.96 -7.50
C TYR A 45 17.01 -12.20 -6.32
N ILE A 46 17.01 -11.31 -5.33
CA ILE A 46 17.81 -11.46 -4.10
C ILE A 46 17.20 -12.49 -3.15
N ALA A 47 15.86 -12.63 -3.14
CA ALA A 47 15.18 -13.59 -2.29
C ALA A 47 15.61 -15.03 -2.60
N THR A 48 16.00 -15.77 -1.56
CA THR A 48 16.38 -17.18 -1.64
C THR A 48 15.16 -18.09 -1.53
N GLY A 49 15.29 -19.34 -2.00
CA GLY A 49 14.22 -20.34 -1.93
C GLY A 49 13.47 -20.56 -3.25
N ASN A 50 12.37 -21.32 -3.17
CA ASN A 50 11.49 -21.65 -4.28
C ASN A 50 10.60 -20.46 -4.67
N PHE A 51 10.00 -20.49 -5.88
CA PHE A 51 9.14 -19.41 -6.38
C PHE A 51 8.09 -18.93 -5.35
N HIS A 52 7.39 -19.89 -4.74
CA HIS A 52 6.37 -19.61 -3.73
C HIS A 52 6.95 -19.00 -2.44
N GLU A 53 8.13 -19.46 -2.01
CA GLU A 53 8.82 -18.93 -0.82
C GLU A 53 9.34 -17.52 -1.07
N ARG A 54 9.84 -17.24 -2.27
CA ARG A 54 10.27 -15.89 -2.69
C ARG A 54 9.10 -14.93 -2.69
N MET A 55 7.98 -15.32 -3.33
CA MET A 55 6.75 -14.51 -3.34
C MET A 55 6.28 -14.22 -1.92
N ARG A 56 6.21 -15.25 -1.05
CA ARG A 56 5.83 -15.08 0.35
C ARG A 56 6.77 -14.13 1.09
N THR A 57 8.08 -14.24 0.85
CA THR A 57 9.09 -13.43 1.53
C THR A 57 8.98 -11.95 1.15
N ILE A 58 8.83 -11.64 -0.14
CA ILE A 58 8.74 -10.24 -0.59
C ILE A 58 7.41 -9.56 -0.22
N THR A 59 6.34 -10.33 0.00
CA THR A 59 5.04 -9.79 0.45
C THR A 59 4.87 -9.76 1.96
N THR A 60 5.82 -10.32 2.71
CA THR A 60 5.77 -10.29 4.18
C THR A 60 6.42 -8.99 4.66
N PRO A 61 5.74 -8.22 5.53
CA PRO A 61 6.30 -7.01 6.11
C PRO A 61 7.55 -7.32 6.95
N ASP A 62 8.50 -6.39 6.99
CA ASP A 62 9.64 -6.49 7.91
C ASP A 62 9.23 -6.13 9.33
N LYS A 63 10.08 -6.43 10.32
CA LYS A 63 9.80 -6.15 11.74
C LYS A 63 9.70 -4.65 12.06
N THR A 64 10.20 -3.80 11.17
CA THR A 64 10.15 -2.34 11.28
C THR A 64 8.86 -1.75 10.70
N TRP A 65 8.15 -2.52 9.88
CA TRP A 65 6.78 -2.28 9.48
C TRP A 65 5.91 -2.55 10.71
N GLY A 66 5.43 -1.48 11.36
CA GLY A 66 4.83 -1.59 12.69
C GLY A 66 3.57 -2.46 12.77
N PRO A 67 3.01 -2.66 13.97
CA PRO A 67 3.68 -3.17 15.15
C PRO A 67 3.79 -4.70 15.06
N ASP A 68 4.94 -5.23 14.64
CA ASP A 68 5.39 -6.61 14.94
C ASP A 68 6.21 -6.60 16.25
N ASP A 69 5.72 -5.91 17.28
CA ASP A 69 6.40 -5.79 18.57
C ASP A 69 6.18 -7.02 19.46
N GLY A 70 5.37 -7.99 19.00
CA GLY A 70 4.98 -9.15 19.79
C GLY A 70 4.26 -8.82 21.11
N SER A 71 3.96 -7.54 21.40
CA SER A 71 3.36 -7.10 22.66
C SER A 71 1.90 -7.52 22.78
N MET A 72 1.26 -7.87 21.66
CA MET A 72 -0.10 -8.40 21.59
C MET A 72 -0.19 -9.92 21.46
N LYS A 73 0.93 -10.68 21.49
CA LYS A 73 0.85 -12.16 21.52
C LYS A 73 0.27 -12.71 22.83
N ASN A 74 0.28 -11.92 23.89
CA ASN A 74 -0.22 -12.32 25.20
C ASN A 74 -1.31 -11.36 25.70
N ARG A 75 -2.52 -11.49 25.17
CA ARG A 75 -3.73 -11.13 25.93
C ARG A 75 -5.00 -11.80 25.40
N LEU A 76 -4.91 -13.11 25.17
CA LEU A 76 -6.10 -13.96 25.28
C LEU A 76 -6.36 -14.14 26.77
N THR A 77 -7.29 -13.37 27.30
CA THR A 77 -7.71 -13.41 28.70
C THR A 77 -8.18 -14.82 29.08
N THR A 78 -7.52 -15.38 30.09
CA THR A 78 -7.81 -16.63 30.81
C THR A 78 -9.27 -16.79 31.31
N ASN A 79 -10.16 -15.80 31.12
CA ASN A 79 -11.51 -15.78 31.71
C ASN A 79 -12.67 -15.54 30.72
N GLY A 80 -12.50 -15.79 29.42
CA GLY A 80 -13.66 -16.01 28.53
C GLY A 80 -14.49 -14.78 28.11
N LEU A 81 -13.99 -13.56 28.30
CA LEU A 81 -14.57 -12.36 27.66
C LEU A 81 -13.60 -11.85 26.59
N ASN A 82 -13.93 -12.18 25.34
CA ASN A 82 -13.26 -11.77 24.11
C ASN A 82 -13.49 -10.28 23.85
N MET A 83 -12.44 -9.47 23.82
CA MET A 83 -12.50 -8.13 23.26
C MET A 83 -11.38 -7.95 22.24
N VAL A 84 -11.78 -7.73 20.99
CA VAL A 84 -10.89 -7.52 19.85
C VAL A 84 -10.37 -6.09 19.94
N ALA A 85 -9.06 -5.96 20.16
CA ALA A 85 -8.37 -4.68 20.07
C ALA A 85 -8.22 -4.28 18.59
N ASN A 86 -9.25 -3.64 18.04
CA ASN A 86 -9.14 -2.97 16.75
C ASN A 86 -8.74 -1.51 16.98
N TYR A 87 -7.72 -1.03 16.28
CA TYR A 87 -7.37 0.39 16.29
C TYR A 87 -7.95 1.06 15.04
N GLY A 88 -8.77 2.07 15.27
CA GLY A 88 -9.46 2.90 14.29
C GLY A 88 -10.52 3.74 14.99
N ILE A 89 -10.87 4.90 14.43
CA ILE A 89 -12.01 5.71 14.94
C ILE A 89 -13.32 4.90 14.89
N ASP A 90 -13.37 3.89 14.02
CA ASP A 90 -14.47 2.93 13.90
C ASP A 90 -14.33 1.70 14.84
N ASN A 91 -13.59 1.79 15.95
CA ASN A 91 -13.57 0.72 16.96
C ASN A 91 -14.72 0.88 17.98
N PRO A 92 -15.77 0.03 17.94
CA PRO A 92 -16.88 0.10 18.90
C PRO A 92 -16.48 -0.29 20.34
N ALA A 93 -15.25 -0.78 20.56
CA ALA A 93 -14.73 -1.10 21.89
C ALA A 93 -14.03 0.09 22.59
N VAL A 94 -13.90 1.26 21.94
CA VAL A 94 -13.50 2.50 22.62
C VAL A 94 -14.72 3.00 23.40
N VAL A 95 -14.91 2.47 24.60
CA VAL A 95 -15.81 3.08 25.58
C VAL A 95 -15.07 4.29 26.12
N VAL A 96 -15.39 5.48 25.61
CA VAL A 96 -15.03 6.74 26.28
C VAL A 96 -15.85 6.79 27.57
N ASN A 97 -15.32 6.22 28.65
CA ASN A 97 -15.92 6.42 29.96
C ASN A 97 -15.73 7.89 30.33
N GLY A 98 -16.82 8.59 30.64
CA GLY A 98 -16.87 10.01 30.94
C GLY A 98 -16.13 10.46 32.20
N ASP A 99 -15.27 9.62 32.76
CA ASP A 99 -14.57 9.83 34.02
C ASP A 99 -13.14 10.36 33.81
N ASP A 100 -12.60 10.26 32.58
CA ASP A 100 -11.22 10.64 32.24
C ASP A 100 -10.99 12.16 32.08
N TYR A 101 -11.98 13.00 32.39
CA TYR A 101 -11.81 14.46 32.39
C TYR A 101 -11.28 15.04 33.71
N THR A 102 -10.95 14.22 34.73
CA THR A 102 -10.63 14.74 36.08
C THR A 102 -9.17 14.65 36.52
N LYS A 103 -8.24 14.28 35.63
CA LYS A 103 -6.81 14.38 35.97
C LYS A 103 -6.03 15.12 34.89
N LEU A 104 -6.08 16.45 35.04
CA LEU A 104 -5.05 17.38 34.60
C LEU A 104 -3.71 17.05 35.27
#